data_AF-A0A645DB67-F1
#
_entry.id   AF-A0A645DB67-F1
#
_cell.length_a   1.000
_cell.length_b   1.000
_cell.length_c   1.000
_cell.angle_alpha   90.00
_cell.angle_beta   90.00
_cell.angle_gamma   90.00
#
_symmetry.space_group_name_H-M   'P 1'
#
loop_
_entity.id
_entity.type
_entity.pdbx_description
1 polymer ?
#
loop_
_entity_poly.entity_id
_entity_poly.type
_entity_poly.pdbx_seq_one_letter_code
_entity_poly.pdbx_strand_id
1 'polypeptide(L)' 'MNELVALIVKKTGINEATALTIVTIVVDFISKKLPAPFGTQVKALLSNDQAVSQAENLLGGLADMIEKEVSTSKKSSKKK' A
#
# COMPACT_ATOMS: atom_id res chain seq x y z
N MET A 1 -5.28 3.23 -9.62
CA MET A 1 -5.01 4.33 -10.57
C MET A 1 -6.19 5.33 -10.64
N ASN A 2 -7.42 4.86 -10.88
CA ASN A 2 -8.60 5.70 -11.10
C ASN A 2 -8.95 6.63 -9.93
N GLU A 3 -8.87 6.16 -8.68
CA GLU A 3 -9.15 7.03 -7.52
C GLU A 3 -8.16 8.19 -7.37
N LEU A 4 -6.87 7.96 -7.68
CA LEU A 4 -5.85 9.01 -7.61
C LEU A 4 -6.10 10.08 -8.69
N VAL A 5 -6.48 9.65 -9.89
CA VAL A 5 -6.87 10.54 -10.99
C VAL A 5 -8.12 11.34 -10.60
N ALA A 6 -9.16 10.69 -10.08
CA ALA A 6 -10.39 11.34 -9.64
C ALA A 6 -10.15 12.35 -8.51
N LEU A 7 -9.26 12.04 -7.56
CA LEU A 7 -8.87 12.96 -6.49
C LEU A 7 -8.19 14.22 -7.04
N ILE A 8 -7.27 14.07 -8.00
CA ILE A 8 -6.59 15.19 -8.62
C ILE A 8 -7.59 16.04 -9.40
N VAL A 9 -8.39 15.45 -10.29
CA VAL A 9 -9.42 16.17 -11.06
C VAL A 9 -10.34 16.95 -10.13
N LYS A 10 -10.83 16.32 -9.05
CA LYS A 10 -11.73 16.94 -8.07
C LYS A 10 -11.07 18.09 -7.28
N LYS A 11 -9.78 17.99 -6.96
CA LYS A 11 -9.07 18.97 -6.11
C LYS A 11 -8.44 20.12 -6.90
N THR A 12 -8.10 19.89 -8.16
CA THR A 12 -7.29 20.81 -8.97
C THR A 12 -8.01 21.28 -10.24
N GLY A 13 -9.09 20.61 -10.65
CA GLY A 13 -9.90 21.00 -11.81
C GLY A 13 -9.24 20.74 -13.17
N ILE A 14 -8.07 20.12 -13.20
CA ILE A 14 -7.42 19.69 -14.46
C ILE A 14 -8.17 18.53 -15.11
N ASN A 15 -8.02 18.41 -16.43
CA ASN A 15 -8.67 17.34 -17.16
C ASN A 15 -8.09 15.95 -16.81
N GLU A 16 -8.90 14.94 -17.03
CA GLU A 16 -8.61 13.56 -16.63
C GLU A 16 -7.35 13.00 -17.32
N ALA A 17 -7.12 13.33 -18.59
CA ALA A 17 -5.94 12.90 -19.33
C ALA A 17 -4.63 13.46 -18.74
N THR A 18 -4.64 14.73 -18.32
CA THR A 18 -3.49 15.35 -17.65
C THR A 18 -3.30 14.77 -16.26
N ALA A 19 -4.38 14.56 -15.51
CA ALA A 19 -4.32 13.94 -14.19
C ALA A 19 -3.74 12.51 -14.26
N LEU A 20 -4.13 11.71 -15.25
CA LEU A 20 -3.60 10.35 -15.48
C LEU A 20 -2.09 10.39 -15.76
N THR A 21 -1.64 11.35 -16.57
CA THR A 21 -0.22 11.56 -16.87
C THR A 21 0.56 11.91 -15.59
N ILE A 22 0.04 12.80 -14.76
CA ILE A 22 0.66 13.20 -13.50
C ILE A 22 0.80 12.01 -12.54
N VAL A 23 -0.29 11.26 -12.33
CA VAL A 23 -0.27 10.07 -11.46
C VAL A 23 0.78 9.07 -11.95
N THR A 24 0.86 8.84 -13.26
CA THR A 24 1.83 7.92 -13.85
C THR A 24 3.27 8.35 -13.57
N ILE A 25 3.60 9.64 -13.75
CA ILE A 25 4.94 10.18 -13.49
C ILE A 25 5.32 10.00 -12.02
N VAL A 26 4.41 10.31 -11.09
CA VAL A 26 4.65 10.21 -9.65
C VAL A 26 4.83 8.75 -9.22
N VAL A 27 3.98 7.86 -9.72
CA VAL A 27 4.08 6.41 -9.43
C VAL A 27 5.38 5.83 -9.95
N ASP A 28 5.81 6.19 -11.16
CA ASP A 28 7.08 5.74 -11.72
C ASP A 28 8.27 6.28 -10.95
N PHE A 29 8.22 7.54 -10.50
CA PHE A 29 9.25 8.14 -9.67
C PHE A 29 9.39 7.40 -8.33
N ILE A 30 8.27 7.17 -7.63
CA ILE A 30 8.25 6.43 -6.36
C ILE A 30 8.75 5.00 -6.56
N SER A 31 8.30 4.33 -7.62
CA SER A 31 8.72 2.97 -7.96
C SER A 31 10.22 2.87 -8.21
N LYS A 32 10.84 3.89 -8.82
CA LYS A 32 12.30 3.95 -9.02
C LYS A 32 13.09 4.28 -7.76
N LYS A 33 12.47 4.94 -6.78
CA LYS A 33 13.12 5.38 -5.53
C LYS A 33 12.93 4.41 -4.36
N LEU A 34 11.91 3.56 -4.41
CA LEU A 34 11.71 2.51 -3.42
C LEU A 34 12.67 1.34 -3.69
N PRO A 35 13.59 1.00 -2.78
CA PRO A 35 14.39 -0.21 -2.89
C PRO A 35 13.49 -1.45 -2.87
N ALA A 36 13.86 -2.51 -3.61
CA ALA A 36 13.18 -3.80 -3.52
C ALA A 36 13.22 -4.26 -2.04
N PRO A 37 12.10 -4.65 -1.39
CA PRO A 37 10.87 -5.28 -1.88
C PRO A 37 9.63 -4.36 -2.04
N PHE A 38 9.74 -3.06 -1.78
CA PHE A 38 8.57 -2.17 -1.67
C PHE A 38 8.03 -1.71 -3.03
N GLY A 39 8.90 -1.48 -4.02
CA GLY A 39 8.47 -1.10 -5.37
C GLY A 39 7.58 -2.17 -6.03
N THR A 40 7.88 -3.45 -5.80
CA THR A 40 7.10 -4.58 -6.35
C THR A 40 5.71 -4.68 -5.71
N GLN A 41 5.61 -4.44 -4.40
CA GLN A 41 4.34 -4.46 -3.66
C GLN A 41 3.45 -3.28 -4.04
N VAL A 42 4.03 -2.08 -4.13
CA VAL A 42 3.30 -0.86 -4.55
C VAL A 42 2.83 -0.98 -5.99
N LYS A 43 3.66 -1.51 -6.90
CA LYS A 43 3.27 -1.76 -8.29
C LYS A 43 2.16 -2.81 -8.38
N ALA A 44 2.23 -3.89 -7.60
CA ALA A 44 1.18 -4.90 -7.55
C ALA A 44 -0.15 -4.31 -7.05
N LEU A 45 -0.10 -3.50 -5.98
CA LEU A 45 -1.26 -2.81 -5.41
C LEU A 45 -1.91 -1.83 -6.40
N LEU A 46 -1.10 -1.08 -7.14
CA LEU A 46 -1.59 -0.08 -8.10
C LEU A 46 -2.09 -0.69 -9.42
N SER A 47 -1.60 -1.87 -9.79
CA SER A 47 -1.87 -2.51 -11.09
C SER A 47 -2.97 -3.56 -11.03
N ASN A 48 -3.33 -4.05 -9.85
CA ASN A 48 -4.30 -5.12 -9.71
C ASN A 48 -5.19 -4.91 -8.47
N ASP A 49 -6.47 -4.61 -8.70
CA ASP A 49 -7.48 -4.44 -7.65
C ASP A 49 -7.63 -5.72 -6.81
N GLN A 50 -7.44 -6.91 -7.41
CA GLN A 50 -7.41 -8.18 -6.66
C GLN A 50 -6.13 -8.39 -5.85
N ALA A 51 -5.03 -7.72 -6.21
CA ALA A 51 -3.80 -7.77 -5.41
C ALA A 51 -3.90 -6.93 -4.14
N VAL A 52 -4.79 -5.93 -4.10
CA VAL A 52 -5.14 -5.20 -2.87
C VAL A 52 -5.72 -6.16 -1.84
N SER A 53 -6.74 -6.94 -2.20
CA SER A 53 -7.35 -7.90 -1.26
C SER A 53 -6.40 -9.02 -0.84
N GLN A 54 -5.46 -9.43 -1.69
CA GLN A 54 -4.43 -10.41 -1.31
C GLN A 54 -3.35 -9.79 -0.41
N ALA A 55 -2.96 -8.54 -0.66
CA ALA A 55 -2.03 -7.81 0.20
C ALA A 55 -2.64 -7.50 1.57
N GLU A 56 -3.92 -7.16 1.63
CA GLU A 56 -4.66 -6.98 2.89
C GLU A 56 -4.73 -8.28 3.70
N ASN A 57 -5.00 -9.42 3.06
CA ASN A 57 -5.00 -10.72 3.74
C ASN A 57 -3.60 -11.11 4.27
N LEU A 58 -2.55 -10.87 3.49
CA LEU A 58 -1.17 -11.13 3.95
C LEU A 58 -0.75 -10.17 5.07
N LEU A 59 -1.07 -8.88 4.95
CA LEU A 59 -0.73 -7.88 5.96
C LEU A 59 -1.55 -8.10 7.25
N GLY A 60 -2.81 -8.52 7.13
CA GLY A 60 -3.65 -8.94 8.25
C GLY A 60 -3.08 -10.17 8.96
N GLY A 61 -2.66 -11.20 8.22
CA GLY A 61 -2.02 -12.38 8.80
C GLY A 61 -0.69 -12.07 9.50
N LEU A 62 0.09 -11.12 8.98
CA LEU A 62 1.30 -10.63 9.64
C LEU A 62 0.98 -9.80 10.89
N ALA A 63 -0.06 -8.97 10.85
CA ALA A 63 -0.52 -8.21 12.01
C ALA A 63 -1.01 -9.14 13.13
N ASP A 64 -1.80 -10.17 12.81
CA ASP A 64 -2.25 -11.21 13.74
C ASP A 64 -1.06 -11.97 14.36
N MET A 65 -0.03 -12.29 13.55
CA MET A 65 1.16 -12.98 14.05
C MET A 65 1.99 -12.09 14.97
N ILE A 66 2.11 -10.80 14.67
CA ILE A 66 2.77 -9.80 15.52
C ILE A 66 1.98 -9.61 16.82
N GLU A 67 0.64 -9.52 16.74
CA GLU A 67 -0.22 -9.38 17.91
C GLU A 67 -0.16 -10.62 18.81
N LYS A 68 -0.09 -11.81 18.20
CA LYS A 68 0.08 -13.08 18.92
C LYS A 68 1.44 -13.18 19.61
N GLU A 69 2.53 -12.77 18.95
CA GLU A 69 3.88 -12.72 19.53
C GLU A 69 4.02 -11.65 20.64
N VAL A 70 3.38 -10.49 20.48
CA VAL A 70 3.31 -9.45 21.53
C VAL A 70 2.50 -9.92 22.74
N SER A 71 1.46 -10.72 22.52
CA SER A 71 0.60 -11.27 23.58
C SER A 71 1.25 -12.43 24.34
N THR A 72 2.09 -13.25 23.70
CA THR A 72 2.84 -14.33 24.36
C THR A 72 3.98 -13.80 25.22
N SER A 73 4.66 -12.72 24.80
CA SER A 73 5.72 -12.04 25.57
C SER A 73 5.22 -11.42 26.90
N LYS A 74 4.01 -10.83 26.90
CA LYS A 74 3.41 -10.23 28.12
C LYS A 74 2.98 -11.25 29.18
N LYS A 75 2.71 -12.51 28.79
CA LYS A 75 2.24 -13.57 29.71
C LYS A 75 3.39 -14.25 30.46
N SER A 76 4.62 -14.23 29.92
CA SER A 76 5.82 -14.76 30.59
C SER A 76 6.41 -13.87 31.68
N SER A 77 6.14 -12.56 31.69
CA SER A 77 6.66 -11.64 32.73
C SER A 77 5.77 -11.51 33.96
N LYS A 78 4.60 -12.17 34.01
CA LYS A 78 3.73 -12.21 35.21
C LYS A 78 3.80 -13.54 35.97
N LYS A 79 4.75 -14.40 35.61
CA LYS A 79 5.00 -15.70 36.24
C LYS A 79 6.50 -15.93 36.46
N LYS A 80 7.16 -14.96 37.08
CA LYS A 80 8.36 -15.17 37.89
C LYS A 80 8.19 -14.42 39.19
#